data_AF-A0A7R9K500-F1
#
_entry.id   AF-A0A7R9K500-F1
#
_cell.length_a   1.000
_cell.length_b   1.000
_cell.length_c   1.000
_cell.angle_alpha   90.00
_cell.angle_beta   90.00
_cell.angle_gamma   90.00
#
_symmetry.space_group_name_H-M   'P 1'
#
loop_
_entity.id
_entity.type
_entity.pdbx_description
1 polymer ?
#
loop_
_entity_poly.entity_id
_entity_poly.type
_entity_poly.pdbx_seq_one_letter_code
_entity_poly.pdbx_strand_id
1 'polypeptide(L)'
;MPHCRLFKIPFVENNPLCWGAGSKVATLSTNHDVGKTILTIQEVVDEITNKRQLRRLVVLPYDLQLKDVFQENIKYKFSKKTGDYPSLSATDIKVIALTFQLEKEKVGTDHLQTEPKVNRVVSFTKNNKDVAVPSGFAGFYLPKKLNVMKQLGLNVLSVNGRMIRQLRTFILRCYACFKTTSIMTKIFCPNCGNKTLKKVAVSLKEDGTQQIHINACRPLTARGKRFSLPTPKGGKHANNPILVEDQRIPQQRGTRLARQRNDPLAPDYIAGFSPFIMRDVNSRAAVLGIHGQETKHWMRTNPNQAKRKHSKKKK
;
A
#
# COMPACT_ATOMS: atom_id res chain seq x y z
N MET A 1 2.64 4.03 43.75
CA MET A 1 3.31 4.70 42.61
C MET A 1 2.63 4.25 41.33
N PRO A 2 2.06 5.15 40.50
CA PRO A 2 1.31 4.73 39.33
C PRO A 2 2.27 4.31 38.23
N HIS A 3 2.18 3.04 37.81
CA HIS A 3 2.92 2.53 36.65
C HIS A 3 2.53 3.31 35.40
N CYS A 4 3.46 4.12 34.88
CA CYS A 4 3.39 4.76 33.57
C CYS A 4 3.41 3.70 32.46
N ARG A 5 2.28 3.02 32.21
CA ARG A 5 2.09 2.23 30.99
C ARG A 5 1.92 3.19 29.82
N LEU A 6 3.03 3.52 29.17
CA LEU A 6 3.04 4.24 27.91
C LEU A 6 2.43 3.36 26.82
N PHE A 7 1.16 3.61 26.54
CA PHE A 7 0.54 3.08 25.34
C PHE A 7 1.10 3.83 24.13
N LYS A 8 1.96 3.13 23.39
CA LYS A 8 2.52 3.56 22.11
C LYS A 8 1.42 3.58 21.05
N ILE A 9 0.79 4.73 20.89
CA ILE A 9 -0.24 4.91 19.87
C ILE A 9 0.42 4.78 18.49
N PRO A 10 -0.17 4.00 17.56
CA PRO A 10 0.29 3.95 16.20
C PRO A 10 0.18 5.34 15.60
N PHE A 11 1.28 5.77 15.01
CA PHE A 11 1.31 6.79 13.98
C PHE A 11 0.04 6.76 13.14
N VAL A 12 -0.71 7.87 13.15
CA VAL A 12 -1.79 8.16 12.23
C VAL A 12 -1.15 8.40 10.86
N GLU A 13 -0.82 7.31 10.17
CA GLU A 13 -0.36 7.36 8.79
C GLU A 13 -1.58 7.34 7.86
N ASN A 14 -1.70 8.36 7.02
CA ASN A 14 -2.33 8.39 5.70
C ASN A 14 -3.53 7.45 5.40
N ASN A 15 -4.50 7.27 6.32
CA ASN A 15 -5.92 6.99 6.04
C ASN A 15 -6.72 6.58 7.30
N PRO A 16 -7.44 7.50 7.95
CA PRO A 16 -8.58 7.08 8.79
C PRO A 16 -9.94 7.43 8.16
N LEU A 17 -10.00 8.12 7.01
CA LEU A 17 -11.21 8.89 6.66
C LEU A 17 -11.79 8.67 5.28
N CYS A 18 -11.32 7.66 4.55
CA CYS A 18 -11.92 7.25 3.30
C CYS A 18 -12.97 6.15 3.48
N TRP A 19 -13.85 6.21 4.50
CA TRP A 19 -14.97 5.27 4.61
C TRP A 19 -16.26 6.01 4.96
N GLY A 20 -17.05 6.26 3.92
CA GLY A 20 -18.50 6.35 4.01
C GLY A 20 -19.07 4.95 3.82
N ALA A 21 -19.37 4.27 4.92
CA ALA A 21 -20.33 3.18 4.94
C ALA A 21 -21.44 3.61 5.89
N GLY A 22 -22.62 3.84 5.32
CA GLY A 22 -23.79 4.31 6.06
C GLY A 22 -24.20 3.30 7.12
N SER A 23 -23.93 3.61 8.37
CA SER A 23 -24.65 3.12 9.54
C SER A 23 -24.36 4.09 10.69
N LYS A 24 -25.41 4.76 11.18
CA LYS A 24 -25.56 5.41 12.49
C LYS A 24 -24.27 5.87 13.19
N VAL A 25 -24.03 7.18 13.17
CA VAL A 25 -23.30 7.98 14.17
C VAL A 25 -22.31 7.17 15.03
N ALA A 26 -21.14 6.87 14.49
CA ALA A 26 -19.96 6.54 15.29
C ALA A 26 -19.10 7.79 15.35
N THR A 27 -19.17 8.46 16.49
CA THR A 27 -18.38 9.61 16.90
C THR A 27 -16.88 9.39 16.67
N LEU A 28 -16.21 10.52 16.42
CA LEU A 28 -14.78 10.74 16.25
C LEU A 28 -13.98 10.49 17.54
N SER A 29 -14.18 9.35 18.20
CA SER A 29 -13.65 9.06 19.54
C SER A 29 -13.08 7.65 19.60
N THR A 30 -11.77 7.44 19.41
CA THR A 30 -11.20 6.11 19.77
C THR A 30 -9.74 6.02 20.24
N ASN A 31 -8.90 7.07 20.25
CA ASN A 31 -7.49 6.90 20.71
C ASN A 31 -6.93 7.93 21.70
N HIS A 32 -7.60 9.05 21.98
CA HIS A 32 -7.06 10.02 22.96
C HIS A 32 -7.07 9.46 24.39
N ASP A 33 -8.01 8.56 24.68
CA ASP A 33 -8.12 7.89 25.96
C ASP A 33 -6.96 6.90 26.21
N VAL A 34 -6.25 6.50 25.14
CA VAL A 34 -5.20 5.47 25.22
C VAL A 34 -3.89 6.06 25.74
N GLY A 35 -3.57 7.33 25.44
CA GLY A 35 -2.28 7.92 25.79
C GLY A 35 -2.36 9.40 26.10
N LYS A 36 -1.74 9.80 27.22
CA LYS A 36 -1.70 11.18 27.72
C LYS A 36 -0.82 12.13 26.88
N THR A 37 0.14 11.59 26.13
CA THR A 37 1.10 12.39 25.36
C THR A 37 1.22 11.80 23.96
N ILE A 38 0.92 12.61 22.94
CA ILE A 38 0.94 12.21 21.54
C ILE A 38 2.10 12.94 20.85
N LEU A 39 3.02 12.16 20.29
CA LEU A 39 4.27 12.63 19.70
C LEU A 39 4.30 12.32 18.20
N THR A 40 4.78 13.27 17.39
CA THR A 40 4.99 13.09 15.96
C THR A 40 6.22 13.87 15.47
N ILE A 41 6.56 13.68 14.19
CA ILE A 41 7.66 14.36 13.49
C ILE A 41 7.04 15.36 12.53
N GLN A 42 7.68 16.51 12.35
CA GLN A 42 7.21 17.57 11.45
C GLN A 42 6.98 17.07 10.01
N GLU A 43 7.90 16.26 9.48
CA GLU A 43 7.81 15.76 8.11
C GLU A 43 6.55 14.93 7.82
N VAL A 44 5.98 14.28 8.85
CA VAL A 44 4.75 13.51 8.70
C VAL A 44 3.54 14.44 8.58
N VAL A 45 3.57 15.59 9.26
CA VAL A 45 2.55 16.63 9.13
C VAL A 45 2.65 17.29 7.75
N ASP A 46 3.86 17.59 7.30
CA ASP A 46 4.12 18.21 6.00
C ASP A 46 3.72 17.28 4.82
N GLU A 47 3.77 15.96 5.03
CA GLU A 47 3.33 14.96 4.03
C GLU A 47 1.80 14.95 3.81
N ILE A 48 1.01 15.55 4.72
CA ILE A 48 -0.46 15.55 4.63
C ILE A 48 -0.92 16.51 3.53
N THR A 49 -1.24 15.94 2.37
CA THR A 49 -1.76 16.70 1.22
C THR A 49 -3.28 16.84 1.21
N ASN A 50 -4.02 16.01 1.95
CA ASN A 50 -5.48 15.98 1.89
C ASN A 50 -6.11 17.11 2.73
N LYS A 51 -6.87 17.99 2.07
CA LYS A 51 -7.57 19.11 2.71
C LYS A 51 -8.46 18.70 3.89
N ARG A 52 -9.13 17.54 3.82
CA ARG A 52 -10.00 17.06 4.91
C ARG A 52 -9.20 16.69 6.15
N GLN A 53 -7.99 16.14 5.97
CA GLN A 53 -7.09 15.78 7.06
C GLN A 53 -6.48 17.04 7.68
N LEU A 54 -6.05 18.00 6.86
CA LEU A 54 -5.52 19.28 7.32
C LEU A 54 -6.53 20.04 8.19
N ARG A 55 -7.81 20.15 7.76
CA ARG A 55 -8.85 20.79 8.58
C ARG A 55 -9.05 20.13 9.95
N ARG A 56 -8.86 18.82 10.03
CA ARG A 56 -8.99 18.08 11.29
C ARG A 56 -7.78 18.24 12.19
N LEU A 57 -6.59 18.37 11.60
CA LEU A 57 -5.35 18.61 12.33
C LEU A 57 -5.40 19.94 13.10
N VAL A 58 -6.08 20.95 12.56
CA VAL A 58 -6.24 22.28 13.19
C VAL A 58 -7.18 22.23 14.41
N VAL A 59 -8.12 21.27 14.47
CA VAL A 59 -9.18 21.22 15.49
C VAL A 59 -9.07 19.93 16.31
N LEU A 60 -7.85 19.54 16.68
CA LEU A 60 -7.63 18.37 17.54
C LEU A 60 -8.01 18.68 18.99
N PRO A 61 -8.72 17.79 19.70
CA PRO A 61 -9.08 17.97 21.10
C PRO A 61 -7.93 17.65 22.08
N TYR A 62 -6.68 17.66 21.61
CA TYR A 62 -5.48 17.30 22.36
C TYR A 62 -4.24 17.92 21.72
N ASP A 63 -3.19 18.05 22.52
CA ASP A 63 -1.92 18.63 22.08
C ASP A 63 -1.05 17.59 21.35
N LEU A 64 -0.68 17.93 20.12
CA LEU A 64 0.25 17.16 19.31
C LEU A 64 1.66 17.76 19.45
N GLN A 65 2.57 17.02 20.11
CA GLN A 65 3.95 17.49 20.28
C GLN A 65 4.85 17.02 19.14
N LEU A 66 5.65 17.94 18.63
CA LEU A 66 6.63 17.68 17.58
C LEU A 66 7.98 17.39 18.24
N LYS A 67 8.61 16.28 17.84
CA LYS A 67 9.93 15.88 18.35
C LYS A 67 10.85 15.49 17.20
N ASP A 68 12.08 15.99 17.27
CA ASP A 68 13.13 15.66 16.32
C ASP A 68 13.88 14.38 16.71
N VAL A 69 14.49 13.77 15.71
CA VAL A 69 15.20 12.49 15.84
C VAL A 69 16.70 12.71 15.77
N PHE A 70 17.44 12.13 16.72
CA PHE A 70 18.90 12.15 16.65
C PHE A 70 19.43 11.32 15.49
N GLN A 71 20.49 11.81 14.84
CA GLN A 71 21.09 11.16 13.65
C GLN A 71 21.62 9.75 13.93
N GLU A 72 22.02 9.46 15.17
CA GLU A 72 22.48 8.13 15.59
C GLU A 72 21.41 7.05 15.38
N ASN A 73 20.17 7.36 15.76
CA ASN A 73 19.04 6.42 15.68
C ASN A 73 18.58 6.20 14.24
N ILE A 74 18.75 7.20 13.37
CA ILE A 74 18.41 7.10 11.93
C ILE A 74 19.37 6.14 11.22
N LYS A 75 20.65 6.13 11.60
CA LYS A 75 21.67 5.26 11.00
C LYS A 75 21.48 3.78 11.35
N TYR A 76 20.63 3.46 12.32
CA TYR A 76 20.42 2.10 12.79
C TYR A 76 19.89 1.19 11.67
N LYS A 77 20.78 0.34 11.13
CA LYS A 77 20.61 -0.40 9.86
C LYS A 77 19.63 -1.58 9.92
N PHE A 78 18.76 -1.67 10.93
CA PHE A 78 17.90 -2.83 11.15
C PHE A 78 16.98 -3.13 9.96
N SER A 79 16.33 -2.10 9.38
CA SER A 79 15.47 -2.26 8.20
C SER A 79 16.21 -2.82 6.97
N LYS A 80 17.52 -2.58 6.85
CA LYS A 80 18.35 -3.16 5.77
C LYS A 80 18.57 -4.66 5.98
N LYS A 81 18.80 -5.08 7.23
CA LYS A 81 18.94 -6.50 7.59
C LYS A 81 17.63 -7.26 7.40
N THR A 82 16.48 -6.66 7.74
CA THR A 82 15.14 -7.25 7.49
C THR A 82 14.81 -7.38 6.00
N GLY A 83 15.36 -6.48 5.16
CA GLY A 83 15.09 -6.42 3.73
C GLY A 83 13.85 -5.58 3.33
N ASP A 84 13.28 -4.83 4.28
CA ASP A 84 12.13 -3.95 4.05
C ASP A 84 12.51 -2.51 3.68
N TYR A 85 13.79 -2.15 3.86
CA TYR A 85 14.35 -0.85 3.51
C TYR A 85 13.94 -0.28 2.13
N PRO A 86 13.97 -1.03 1.00
CA PRO A 86 13.62 -0.46 -0.33
C PRO A 86 12.15 -0.03 -0.46
N SER A 87 11.35 -0.24 0.58
CA SER A 87 9.92 0.03 0.57
C SER A 87 9.42 0.94 1.67
N LEU A 88 10.32 1.40 2.53
CA LEU A 88 10.06 2.41 3.54
C LEU A 88 10.47 3.76 2.97
N SER A 89 9.65 4.78 3.21
CA SER A 89 10.03 6.17 2.88
C SER A 89 11.07 6.71 3.87
N ALA A 90 11.65 7.87 3.55
CA ALA A 90 12.50 8.58 4.50
C ALA A 90 11.75 8.98 5.78
N THR A 91 10.47 9.38 5.64
CA THR A 91 9.58 9.69 6.75
C THR A 91 9.35 8.46 7.62
N ASP A 92 9.04 7.30 7.04
CA ASP A 92 8.86 6.03 7.76
C ASP A 92 10.10 5.65 8.60
N ILE A 93 11.29 5.83 8.04
CA ILE A 93 12.56 5.53 8.72
C ILE A 93 12.73 6.44 9.95
N LYS A 94 12.43 7.74 9.81
CA LYS A 94 12.48 8.69 10.93
C LYS A 94 11.46 8.37 11.99
N VAL A 95 10.25 7.97 11.60
CA VAL A 95 9.22 7.50 12.53
C VAL A 95 9.70 6.31 13.34
N ILE A 96 10.28 5.29 12.69
CA ILE A 96 10.85 4.12 13.37
C ILE A 96 11.97 4.56 14.32
N ALA A 97 12.86 5.45 13.87
CA ALA A 97 13.96 5.95 14.68
C ALA A 97 13.49 6.76 15.90
N LEU A 98 12.44 7.58 15.78
CA LEU A 98 11.81 8.28 16.90
C LEU A 98 11.24 7.29 17.91
N THR A 99 10.55 6.25 17.45
CA THR A 99 10.00 5.23 18.34
C THR A 99 11.08 4.46 19.09
N PHE A 100 12.20 4.17 18.44
CA PHE A 100 13.37 3.54 19.07
C PHE A 100 14.02 4.49 20.10
N GLN A 101 14.16 5.76 19.76
CA GLN A 101 14.70 6.78 20.66
C GLN A 101 13.88 6.89 21.94
N LEU A 102 12.55 7.00 21.82
CA LEU A 102 11.65 7.09 22.95
C LEU A 102 11.68 5.83 23.82
N GLU A 103 11.90 4.67 23.22
CA GLU A 103 12.04 3.43 23.98
C GLU A 103 13.31 3.39 24.80
N LYS A 104 14.42 3.79 24.18
CA LYS A 104 15.73 3.90 24.85
C LYS A 104 15.66 4.87 26.03
N GLU A 105 14.96 6.00 25.88
CA GLU A 105 14.81 7.01 26.93
C GLU A 105 13.94 6.53 28.12
N LYS A 106 12.88 5.74 27.87
CA LYS A 106 11.85 5.46 28.90
C LYS A 106 11.92 4.05 29.50
N VAL A 107 12.26 3.05 28.70
CA VAL A 107 12.24 1.63 29.10
C VAL A 107 13.65 1.04 29.15
N GLY A 108 14.57 1.57 28.33
CA GLY A 108 15.92 1.04 28.17
C GLY A 108 16.05 0.09 26.97
N THR A 109 17.21 -0.55 26.81
CA THR A 109 17.58 -1.30 25.60
C THR A 109 17.46 -2.82 25.70
N ASP A 110 17.22 -3.36 26.89
CA ASP A 110 17.45 -4.79 27.18
C ASP A 110 16.50 -5.73 26.42
N HIS A 111 15.30 -5.25 26.09
CA HIS A 111 14.28 -6.02 25.38
C HIS A 111 14.33 -5.81 23.85
N LEU A 112 15.17 -4.89 23.36
CA LEU A 112 15.26 -4.55 21.95
C LEU A 112 16.20 -5.51 21.22
N GLN A 113 15.79 -5.95 20.04
CA GLN A 113 16.62 -6.84 19.23
C GLN A 113 17.63 -6.04 18.40
N THR A 114 18.90 -6.37 18.54
CA THR A 114 20.00 -5.76 17.75
C THR A 114 20.03 -6.25 16.31
N GLU A 115 19.60 -7.50 16.10
CA GLU A 115 19.54 -8.14 14.79
C GLU A 115 18.23 -8.89 14.61
N PRO A 116 17.64 -8.87 13.40
CA PRO A 116 16.44 -9.64 13.13
C PRO A 116 16.76 -11.13 13.14
N LYS A 117 15.88 -11.94 13.74
CA LYS A 117 15.95 -13.40 13.66
C LYS A 117 15.60 -13.84 12.23
N VAL A 118 16.61 -14.08 11.38
CA VAL A 118 16.47 -14.33 9.93
C VAL A 118 16.03 -15.78 9.63
N ASN A 119 14.94 -16.24 10.23
CA ASN A 119 14.36 -17.54 9.87
C ASN A 119 13.17 -17.30 8.94
N ARG A 120 13.43 -17.32 7.63
CA ARG A 120 12.39 -17.35 6.60
C ARG A 120 11.99 -18.78 6.32
N VAL A 121 10.82 -19.20 6.79
CA VAL A 121 10.27 -20.53 6.54
C VAL A 121 9.26 -20.44 5.41
N VAL A 122 9.41 -21.28 4.40
CA VAL A 122 8.44 -21.40 3.30
C VAL A 122 7.49 -22.55 3.62
N SER A 123 6.20 -22.26 3.82
CA SER A 123 5.17 -23.26 4.00
C SER A 123 4.27 -23.35 2.78
N PHE A 124 4.05 -24.56 2.29
CA PHE A 124 3.11 -24.83 1.21
C PHE A 124 1.71 -25.07 1.79
N THR A 125 0.77 -24.19 1.50
CA THR A 125 -0.62 -24.31 1.96
C THR A 125 -1.47 -25.00 0.90
N LYS A 126 -2.18 -26.07 1.29
CA LYS A 126 -3.11 -26.83 0.42
C LYS A 126 -4.54 -26.26 0.41
N ASN A 127 -4.93 -25.44 1.40
CA ASN A 127 -6.29 -24.90 1.51
C ASN A 127 -6.29 -23.37 1.61
N ASN A 128 -7.24 -22.72 0.93
CA ASN A 128 -7.51 -21.28 1.10
C ASN A 128 -8.21 -20.95 2.44
N LYS A 129 -8.66 -21.97 3.20
CA LYS A 129 -9.47 -21.79 4.42
C LYS A 129 -8.65 -21.38 5.65
N ASP A 130 -7.34 -21.65 5.68
CA ASP A 130 -6.42 -21.19 6.74
C ASP A 130 -6.00 -19.71 6.57
N VAL A 131 -6.68 -19.00 5.67
CA VAL A 131 -6.59 -17.56 5.42
C VAL A 131 -7.79 -16.84 6.05
N ALA A 132 -8.31 -17.33 7.18
CA ALA A 132 -9.27 -16.57 7.97
C ALA A 132 -8.52 -15.40 8.63
N VAL A 133 -8.65 -14.21 8.03
CA VAL A 133 -8.38 -12.95 8.73
C VAL A 133 -9.50 -12.82 9.78
N PRO A 134 -9.21 -12.67 11.08
CA PRO A 134 -10.23 -12.53 12.10
C PRO A 134 -11.24 -11.44 11.70
N SER A 135 -12.52 -11.80 11.68
CA SER A 135 -13.64 -10.92 11.36
C SER A 135 -13.65 -9.73 12.33
N GLY A 136 -13.11 -8.61 11.87
CA GLY A 136 -12.79 -7.43 12.68
C GLY A 136 -11.57 -6.68 12.14
N PHE A 137 -10.74 -7.37 11.36
CA PHE A 137 -9.73 -6.76 10.51
C PHE A 137 -10.30 -6.61 9.11
N ALA A 138 -10.93 -5.46 8.84
CA ALA A 138 -11.17 -5.05 7.48
C ALA A 138 -9.81 -5.05 6.74
N GLY A 139 -9.76 -5.70 5.58
CA GLY A 139 -8.57 -6.06 4.83
C GLY A 139 -7.78 -4.87 4.26
N PHE A 140 -7.26 -4.04 5.16
CA PHE A 140 -6.43 -2.90 4.83
C PHE A 140 -4.97 -3.24 4.94
N TYR A 141 -4.23 -2.65 4.01
CA TYR A 141 -2.78 -2.69 3.93
C TYR A 141 -2.17 -2.30 5.29
N LEU A 142 -1.65 -3.29 6.02
CA LEU A 142 -0.83 -3.03 7.20
C LEU A 142 0.47 -2.36 6.71
N PRO A 143 0.81 -1.17 7.20
CA PRO A 143 2.01 -0.46 6.77
C PRO A 143 3.26 -1.26 7.13
N LYS A 144 4.23 -1.29 6.23
CA LYS A 144 5.39 -2.20 6.34
C LYS A 144 6.31 -1.86 7.51
N LYS A 145 6.33 -0.61 7.94
CA LYS A 145 7.07 -0.19 9.15
C LYS A 145 6.68 -1.02 10.38
N LEU A 146 5.47 -1.56 10.42
CA LEU A 146 5.02 -2.45 11.50
C LEU A 146 5.80 -3.76 11.55
N ASN A 147 6.22 -4.31 10.40
CA ASN A 147 7.06 -5.51 10.37
C ASN A 147 8.39 -5.23 11.07
N VAL A 148 9.04 -4.13 10.67
CA VAL A 148 10.31 -3.69 11.27
C VAL A 148 10.15 -3.42 12.76
N MET A 149 9.13 -2.66 13.16
CA MET A 149 8.87 -2.37 14.58
C MET A 149 8.65 -3.64 15.41
N LYS A 150 7.94 -4.64 14.88
CA LYS A 150 7.75 -5.91 15.59
C LYS A 150 9.02 -6.73 15.69
N GLN A 151 9.85 -6.77 14.65
CA GLN A 151 11.14 -7.44 14.72
C GLN A 151 12.13 -6.74 15.65
N LEU A 152 12.01 -5.42 15.83
CA LEU A 152 12.78 -4.67 16.84
C LEU A 152 12.39 -5.03 18.28
N GLY A 153 11.26 -5.72 18.50
CA GLY A 153 10.72 -5.99 19.83
C GLY A 153 9.75 -4.91 20.33
N LEU A 154 9.34 -3.96 19.48
CA LEU A 154 8.44 -2.89 19.91
C LEU A 154 6.99 -3.37 19.95
N ASN A 155 6.27 -2.93 20.98
CA ASN A 155 4.82 -3.13 21.07
C ASN A 155 4.07 -2.07 20.27
N VAL A 156 3.35 -2.52 19.24
CA VAL A 156 2.56 -1.64 18.37
C VAL A 156 1.07 -1.85 18.63
N LEU A 157 0.35 -0.75 18.80
CA LEU A 157 -1.11 -0.75 18.96
C LEU A 157 -1.80 -0.54 17.61
N SER A 158 -3.05 -0.98 17.51
CA SER A 158 -3.93 -0.75 16.36
C SER A 158 -4.70 0.57 16.54
N VAL A 159 -5.45 0.98 15.50
CA VAL A 159 -6.33 2.17 15.50
C VAL A 159 -7.41 2.11 16.58
N ASN A 160 -7.67 0.94 17.16
CA ASN A 160 -8.65 0.76 18.25
C ASN A 160 -7.97 0.59 19.62
N GLY A 161 -6.70 0.98 19.78
CA GLY A 161 -5.94 0.85 21.04
C GLY A 161 -5.51 -0.57 21.42
N ARG A 162 -5.85 -1.60 20.63
CA ARG A 162 -5.49 -3.00 20.91
C ARG A 162 -4.07 -3.34 20.46
N MET A 163 -3.34 -4.13 21.25
CA MET A 163 -1.99 -4.58 20.89
C MET A 163 -2.02 -5.62 19.76
N ILE A 164 -1.17 -5.42 18.76
CA ILE A 164 -1.01 -6.36 17.65
C ILE A 164 -0.04 -7.47 18.07
N ARG A 165 -0.52 -8.72 18.11
CA ARG A 165 0.29 -9.93 18.39
C ARG A 165 0.86 -10.55 17.12
N GLN A 166 0.02 -10.76 16.12
CA GLN A 166 0.39 -11.39 14.86
C GLN A 166 0.17 -10.42 13.70
N LEU A 167 1.15 -10.35 12.81
CA LEU A 167 1.09 -9.55 11.60
C LEU A 167 1.01 -10.47 10.40
N ARG A 168 -0.10 -10.37 9.65
CA ARG A 168 -0.27 -11.04 8.37
C ARG A 168 -0.30 -10.00 7.25
N THR A 169 0.69 -10.04 6.38
CA THR A 169 0.85 -9.09 5.27
C THR A 169 0.99 -9.84 3.95
N PHE A 170 1.02 -9.11 2.85
CA PHE A 170 1.29 -9.66 1.53
C PHE A 170 2.56 -9.04 0.97
N ILE A 171 3.37 -9.88 0.32
CA ILE A 171 4.53 -9.47 -0.46
C ILE A 171 4.44 -10.04 -1.87
N LEU A 172 5.17 -9.44 -2.79
CA LEU A 172 5.33 -9.97 -4.14
C LEU A 172 6.62 -10.79 -4.20
N ARG A 173 6.51 -12.09 -4.51
CA ARG A 173 7.65 -12.99 -4.73
C ARG A 173 7.80 -13.27 -6.22
N CYS A 174 9.00 -13.11 -6.74
CA CYS A 174 9.31 -13.54 -8.10
C CYS A 174 9.39 -15.06 -8.16
N TYR A 175 8.70 -15.70 -9.11
CA TYR A 175 8.82 -17.15 -9.27
C TYR A 175 10.05 -17.59 -10.05
N ALA A 176 10.74 -16.67 -10.74
CA ALA A 176 11.92 -16.97 -11.55
C ALA A 176 13.22 -16.79 -10.76
N CYS A 177 13.42 -15.63 -10.11
CA CYS A 177 14.64 -15.34 -9.35
C CYS A 177 14.49 -15.51 -7.83
N PHE A 178 13.30 -15.93 -7.36
CA PHE A 178 12.94 -16.14 -5.95
C PHE A 178 13.07 -14.95 -5.00
N LYS A 179 13.59 -13.81 -5.49
CA LYS A 179 13.66 -12.57 -4.71
C LYS A 179 12.27 -12.05 -4.39
N THR A 180 12.11 -11.62 -3.16
CA THR A 180 10.89 -11.01 -2.65
C THR A 180 10.99 -9.50 -2.77
N THR A 181 9.84 -8.88 -2.96
CA THR A 181 9.66 -7.44 -2.99
C THR A 181 8.44 -7.12 -2.17
N SER A 182 8.56 -6.16 -1.29
CA SER A 182 7.44 -5.74 -0.46
C SER A 182 6.56 -4.71 -1.21
N ILE A 183 7.07 -4.02 -2.24
CA ILE A 183 6.32 -3.00 -3.01
C ILE A 183 5.18 -3.64 -3.82
N MET A 184 3.94 -3.46 -3.36
CA MET A 184 2.75 -4.13 -3.94
C MET A 184 2.27 -3.53 -5.26
N THR A 185 2.73 -2.33 -5.61
CA THR A 185 2.38 -1.63 -6.85
C THR A 185 3.22 -2.10 -8.05
N LYS A 186 4.34 -2.78 -7.79
CA LYS A 186 5.27 -3.23 -8.84
C LYS A 186 4.65 -4.39 -9.64
N ILE A 187 4.76 -4.28 -10.96
CA ILE A 187 4.34 -5.32 -11.90
C ILE A 187 5.55 -6.17 -12.34
N PHE A 188 6.69 -5.51 -12.53
CA PHE A 188 7.95 -6.11 -12.93
C PHE A 188 8.84 -6.35 -11.71
N CYS A 189 9.61 -7.44 -11.73
CA CYS A 189 10.56 -7.74 -10.68
C CYS A 189 11.76 -6.78 -10.76
N PRO A 190 12.15 -6.07 -9.69
CA PRO A 190 13.27 -5.14 -9.70
C PRO A 190 14.63 -5.81 -9.88
N ASN A 191 14.72 -7.13 -9.64
CA ASN A 191 15.98 -7.84 -9.78
C ASN A 191 16.20 -8.47 -11.17
N CYS A 192 15.15 -9.03 -11.77
CA CYS A 192 15.28 -9.70 -13.08
C CYS A 192 14.54 -8.98 -14.21
N GLY A 193 13.88 -7.85 -13.96
CA GLY A 193 13.12 -7.06 -14.95
C GLY A 193 11.83 -7.72 -15.45
N ASN A 194 11.64 -9.01 -15.21
CA ASN A 194 10.52 -9.78 -15.77
C ASN A 194 9.20 -9.57 -15.01
N LYS A 195 8.07 -9.72 -15.71
CA LYS A 195 6.71 -9.71 -15.13
C LYS A 195 6.38 -11.06 -14.45
N THR A 196 7.13 -11.37 -13.41
CA THR A 196 7.15 -12.69 -12.75
C THR A 196 6.74 -12.63 -11.28
N LEU A 197 6.30 -11.47 -10.81
CA LEU A 197 5.86 -11.26 -9.43
C LEU A 197 4.51 -11.94 -9.16
N LYS A 198 4.42 -12.63 -8.02
CA LYS A 198 3.20 -13.25 -7.50
C LYS A 198 2.97 -12.81 -6.07
N LYS A 199 1.71 -12.49 -5.75
CA LYS A 199 1.29 -12.12 -4.39
C LYS A 199 1.28 -13.36 -3.49
N VAL A 200 2.02 -13.28 -2.38
CA VAL A 200 2.18 -14.35 -1.39
C VAL A 200 1.91 -13.76 -0.01
N ALA A 201 1.26 -14.52 0.87
CA ALA A 201 1.01 -14.08 2.24
C ALA A 201 2.23 -14.37 3.14
N VAL A 202 2.51 -13.47 4.07
CA VAL A 202 3.58 -13.60 5.07
C VAL A 202 2.98 -13.40 6.44
N SER A 203 3.30 -14.30 7.36
CA SER A 203 2.98 -14.16 8.78
C SER A 203 4.25 -13.95 9.58
N LEU A 204 4.23 -13.02 10.52
CA LEU A 204 5.29 -12.84 11.52
C LEU A 204 4.82 -13.48 12.83
N LYS A 205 5.58 -14.44 13.34
CA LYS A 205 5.34 -15.05 14.65
C LYS A 205 6.00 -14.20 15.75
N GLU A 206 5.61 -14.45 17.00
CA GLU A 206 6.16 -13.77 18.19
C GLU A 206 7.67 -14.01 18.33
N ASP A 207 8.14 -15.17 17.88
CA ASP A 207 9.57 -15.53 17.84
C ASP A 207 10.38 -14.70 16.83
N GLY A 208 9.76 -13.81 16.07
CA GLY A 208 10.39 -13.01 15.01
C GLY A 208 10.55 -13.74 13.67
N THR A 209 10.18 -15.02 13.61
CA THR A 209 10.27 -15.83 12.38
C THR A 209 9.26 -15.39 11.32
N GLN A 210 9.72 -15.28 10.07
CA GLN A 210 8.87 -14.89 8.94
C GLN A 210 8.42 -16.16 8.20
N GLN A 211 7.12 -16.45 8.21
CA GLN A 211 6.55 -17.60 7.51
C GLN A 211 5.88 -17.15 6.20
N ILE A 212 6.40 -17.62 5.06
CA ILE A 212 5.90 -17.33 3.72
C ILE A 212 4.96 -18.47 3.28
N HIS A 213 3.70 -18.14 2.98
CA HIS A 213 2.66 -19.11 2.61
C HIS A 213 2.48 -19.20 1.10
N ILE A 214 3.07 -20.22 0.47
CA ILE A 214 2.92 -20.46 -0.97
C ILE A 214 1.72 -21.37 -1.23
N ASN A 215 0.80 -20.92 -2.07
CA ASN A 215 -0.35 -21.71 -2.48
C ASN A 215 0.06 -22.73 -3.55
N ALA A 216 0.16 -24.01 -3.16
CA ALA A 216 0.52 -25.10 -4.06
C ALA A 216 -0.63 -25.47 -5.03
N CYS A 217 -1.88 -25.14 -4.70
CA CYS A 217 -3.05 -25.44 -5.52
C CYS A 217 -3.20 -24.51 -6.74
N ARG A 218 -2.40 -23.44 -6.83
CA ARG A 218 -2.35 -22.55 -7.99
C ARG A 218 -0.98 -22.64 -8.66
N PRO A 219 -0.73 -23.71 -9.43
CA PRO A 219 0.56 -23.90 -10.10
C PRO A 219 0.80 -22.81 -11.16
N LEU A 220 2.08 -22.57 -11.43
CA LEU A 220 2.51 -21.58 -12.41
C LEU A 220 2.30 -22.13 -13.82
N THR A 221 1.32 -21.58 -14.55
CA THR A 221 1.07 -21.99 -15.94
C THR A 221 1.90 -21.15 -16.92
N ALA A 222 2.33 -21.78 -18.02
CA ALA A 222 2.97 -21.10 -19.16
C ALA A 222 1.94 -20.54 -20.17
N ARG A 223 0.67 -20.93 -20.03
CA ARG A 223 -0.41 -20.58 -20.96
C ARG A 223 -0.59 -19.06 -21.07
N GLY A 224 -0.63 -18.57 -22.32
CA GLY A 224 -0.86 -17.16 -22.63
C GLY A 224 0.34 -16.23 -22.42
N LYS A 225 1.53 -16.77 -22.07
CA LYS A 225 2.77 -15.97 -21.98
C LYS A 225 3.48 -15.81 -23.31
N ARG A 226 3.40 -16.80 -24.20
CA ARG A 226 3.98 -16.77 -25.55
C ARG A 226 2.88 -16.42 -26.56
N PHE A 227 3.02 -15.29 -27.23
CA PHE A 227 2.16 -14.81 -28.31
C PHE A 227 2.95 -13.86 -29.21
N SER A 228 2.50 -13.64 -30.44
CA SER A 228 3.14 -12.72 -31.38
C SER A 228 2.94 -11.27 -30.93
N LEU A 229 4.03 -10.51 -30.88
CA LEU A 229 4.00 -9.08 -30.58
C LEU A 229 3.85 -8.27 -31.87
N PRO A 230 3.15 -7.13 -31.83
CA PRO A 230 3.13 -6.19 -32.96
C PRO A 230 4.53 -5.61 -33.19
N THR A 231 4.79 -5.16 -34.41
CA THR A 231 6.04 -4.44 -34.72
C THR A 231 6.14 -3.17 -33.86
N PRO A 232 7.33 -2.84 -33.33
CA PRO A 232 7.52 -1.65 -32.52
C PRO A 232 7.26 -0.41 -33.38
N LYS A 233 6.34 0.46 -32.92
CA LYS A 233 6.01 1.71 -33.61
C LYS A 233 6.46 2.92 -32.79
N GLY A 234 6.92 3.96 -33.47
CA GLY A 234 7.26 5.27 -32.90
C GLY A 234 6.17 6.32 -33.12
N GLY A 235 6.43 7.54 -32.64
CA GLY A 235 5.55 8.70 -32.81
C GLY A 235 4.64 9.02 -31.63
N LYS A 236 3.92 10.14 -31.72
CA LYS A 236 3.07 10.69 -30.64
C LYS A 236 1.91 9.78 -30.22
N HIS A 237 1.45 8.94 -31.13
CA HIS A 237 0.28 8.08 -30.96
C HIS A 237 0.63 6.57 -30.94
N ALA A 238 1.91 6.22 -30.79
CA ALA A 238 2.32 4.83 -30.69
C ALA A 238 1.72 4.13 -29.47
N ASN A 239 1.16 2.93 -29.68
CA ASN A 239 0.52 2.13 -28.64
C ASN A 239 1.18 0.75 -28.54
N ASN A 240 2.36 0.70 -27.94
CA ASN A 240 3.14 -0.54 -27.76
C ASN A 240 2.73 -1.26 -26.45
N PRO A 241 2.87 -2.60 -26.39
CA PRO A 241 2.74 -3.35 -25.14
C PRO A 241 3.84 -2.95 -24.15
N ILE A 242 3.51 -2.97 -22.86
CA ILE A 242 4.47 -2.67 -21.78
C ILE A 242 5.20 -3.96 -21.42
N LEU A 243 6.51 -4.00 -21.70
CA LEU A 243 7.38 -5.16 -21.52
C LEU A 243 8.39 -4.98 -20.38
N VAL A 244 8.76 -3.73 -20.08
CA VAL A 244 9.75 -3.36 -19.05
C VAL A 244 9.17 -2.21 -18.21
N GLU A 245 9.67 -2.06 -16.99
CA GLU A 245 9.28 -0.99 -16.07
C GLU A 245 9.57 0.41 -16.63
N ASP A 246 10.79 0.66 -17.10
CA ASP A 246 11.25 1.99 -17.56
C ASP A 246 10.92 2.27 -19.04
N GLN A 247 9.88 1.63 -19.56
CA GLN A 247 9.48 1.81 -20.95
C GLN A 247 8.87 3.21 -21.15
N ARG A 248 9.46 4.01 -22.05
CA ARG A 248 8.94 5.33 -22.42
C ARG A 248 7.58 5.20 -23.12
N ILE A 249 6.59 5.95 -22.65
CA ILE A 249 5.22 5.95 -23.19
C ILE A 249 4.88 7.38 -23.66
N PRO A 250 4.28 7.56 -24.85
CA PRO A 250 3.81 8.87 -25.29
C PRO A 250 2.77 9.46 -24.33
N GLN A 251 2.77 10.79 -24.18
CA GLN A 251 1.80 11.46 -23.31
C GLN A 251 0.40 11.48 -23.96
N GLN A 252 -0.42 10.50 -23.61
CA GLN A 252 -1.81 10.36 -24.03
C GLN A 252 -2.72 10.49 -22.80
N ARG A 253 -3.06 11.73 -22.43
CA ARG A 253 -3.88 12.03 -21.25
C ARG A 253 -5.28 12.47 -21.66
N GLY A 254 -6.28 12.03 -20.92
CA GLY A 254 -7.64 12.54 -21.06
C GLY A 254 -7.74 14.01 -20.62
N THR A 255 -8.71 14.74 -21.18
CA THR A 255 -8.99 16.13 -20.81
C THR A 255 -9.45 16.24 -19.35
N ARG A 256 -9.60 17.48 -18.84
CA ARG A 256 -10.17 17.70 -17.51
C ARG A 256 -11.61 17.18 -17.44
N LEU A 257 -12.42 17.47 -18.45
CA LEU A 257 -13.81 17.01 -18.56
C LEU A 257 -13.91 15.48 -18.56
N ALA A 258 -13.06 14.80 -19.33
CA ALA A 258 -13.04 13.33 -19.40
C ALA A 258 -12.63 12.64 -18.08
N ARG A 259 -11.90 13.35 -17.20
CA ARG A 259 -11.45 12.83 -15.89
C ARG A 259 -12.42 13.14 -14.76
N GLN A 260 -13.32 14.09 -14.96
CA GLN A 260 -14.27 14.51 -13.93
C GLN A 260 -15.30 13.39 -13.72
N ARG A 261 -15.63 13.12 -12.46
CA ARG A 261 -16.66 12.17 -12.06
C ARG A 261 -17.77 12.91 -11.34
N ASN A 262 -18.99 12.39 -11.46
CA ASN A 262 -20.10 12.91 -10.71
C ASN A 262 -19.98 12.50 -9.24
N ASP A 263 -20.17 13.46 -8.33
CA ASP A 263 -20.22 13.22 -6.88
C ASP A 263 -21.51 13.84 -6.30
N PRO A 264 -22.63 13.09 -6.30
CA PRO A 264 -23.91 13.59 -5.80
C PRO A 264 -23.93 13.89 -4.31
N LEU A 265 -22.93 13.42 -3.55
CA LEU A 265 -22.84 13.63 -2.10
C LEU A 265 -21.97 14.85 -1.74
N ALA A 266 -21.45 15.56 -2.73
CA ALA A 266 -20.71 16.79 -2.50
C ALA A 266 -21.66 17.88 -1.96
N PRO A 267 -21.24 18.70 -0.97
CA PRO A 267 -22.09 19.75 -0.41
C PRO A 267 -22.48 20.82 -1.45
N ASP A 268 -21.65 21.01 -2.47
CA ASP A 268 -21.86 21.99 -3.55
C ASP A 268 -22.63 21.40 -4.74
N TYR A 269 -23.16 20.16 -4.62
CA TYR A 269 -23.89 19.51 -5.69
C TYR A 269 -25.32 20.06 -5.78
N ILE A 270 -25.54 20.93 -6.76
CA ILE A 270 -26.87 21.34 -7.21
C ILE A 270 -27.11 20.64 -8.54
N ALA A 271 -28.19 19.86 -8.63
CA ALA A 271 -28.59 19.26 -9.90
C ALA A 271 -29.00 20.36 -10.86
N GLY A 272 -28.08 20.78 -11.74
CA GLY A 272 -28.35 21.72 -12.82
C GLY A 272 -29.21 21.09 -13.92
N PHE A 273 -28.91 21.40 -15.18
CA PHE A 273 -29.65 20.86 -16.35
C PHE A 273 -29.67 19.32 -16.43
N SER A 274 -28.63 18.66 -15.95
CA SER A 274 -28.53 17.20 -15.91
C SER A 274 -27.87 16.77 -14.60
N PRO A 275 -28.39 15.72 -13.94
CA PRO A 275 -27.76 15.14 -12.77
C PRO A 275 -26.49 14.35 -13.12
N PHE A 276 -26.21 14.12 -14.41
CA PHE A 276 -25.01 13.45 -14.88
C PHE A 276 -24.03 14.43 -15.51
N ILE A 277 -22.75 14.14 -15.33
CA ILE A 277 -21.69 14.91 -15.96
C ILE A 277 -21.66 14.68 -17.48
N MET A 278 -21.45 15.76 -18.23
CA MET A 278 -21.23 15.68 -19.67
C MET A 278 -19.93 14.93 -19.99
N ARG A 279 -19.98 14.04 -20.97
CA ARG A 279 -18.80 13.33 -21.48
C ARG A 279 -18.09 14.18 -22.53
N ASP A 280 -16.77 14.06 -22.57
CA ASP A 280 -15.97 14.67 -23.62
C ASP A 280 -16.08 13.85 -24.92
N VAL A 281 -16.70 14.44 -25.94
CA VAL A 281 -16.88 13.85 -27.28
C VAL A 281 -16.04 14.58 -28.33
N ASN A 282 -15.77 15.88 -28.13
CA ASN A 282 -15.24 16.76 -29.17
C ASN A 282 -13.72 16.93 -29.11
N SER A 283 -13.09 16.62 -27.98
CA SER A 283 -11.65 16.84 -27.87
C SER A 283 -10.86 15.89 -28.78
N ARG A 284 -9.65 16.31 -29.16
CA ARG A 284 -8.71 15.44 -29.88
C ARG A 284 -8.42 14.13 -29.13
N ALA A 285 -8.45 14.14 -27.80
CA ALA A 285 -8.29 12.93 -27.00
C ALA A 285 -9.50 11.98 -27.14
N ALA A 286 -10.71 12.52 -27.17
CA ALA A 286 -11.93 11.76 -27.41
C ALA A 286 -11.95 11.15 -28.82
N VAL A 287 -11.57 11.92 -29.85
CA VAL A 287 -11.45 11.44 -31.25
C VAL A 287 -10.43 10.31 -31.37
N LEU A 288 -9.31 10.41 -30.65
CA LEU A 288 -8.28 9.37 -30.61
C LEU A 288 -8.66 8.15 -29.75
N GLY A 289 -9.81 8.19 -29.08
CA GLY A 289 -10.26 7.11 -28.20
C GLY A 289 -9.49 7.01 -26.89
N ILE A 290 -8.74 8.04 -26.48
CA ILE A 290 -7.95 8.05 -25.25
C ILE A 290 -8.90 8.15 -24.05
N HIS A 291 -9.16 7.02 -23.41
CA HIS A 291 -9.96 6.95 -22.19
C HIS A 291 -9.03 6.74 -21.00
N GLY A 292 -9.34 7.37 -19.85
CA GLY A 292 -8.44 7.44 -18.68
C GLY A 292 -7.89 6.12 -18.13
N GLN A 293 -8.44 4.98 -18.53
CA GLN A 293 -7.89 3.63 -18.30
C GLN A 293 -8.09 2.75 -19.54
N GLU A 294 -7.20 2.88 -20.54
CA GLU A 294 -7.17 1.94 -21.67
C GLU A 294 -6.76 0.54 -21.21
N THR A 295 -7.75 -0.30 -20.91
CA THR A 295 -7.53 -1.74 -20.78
C THR A 295 -7.37 -2.33 -22.17
N LYS A 296 -6.11 -2.40 -22.63
CA LYS A 296 -5.77 -2.90 -23.96
C LYS A 296 -6.17 -4.36 -24.13
N HIS A 297 -6.40 -4.78 -25.38
CA HIS A 297 -6.89 -6.13 -25.71
C HIS A 297 -6.06 -7.23 -25.01
N TRP A 298 -4.74 -7.14 -25.08
CA TRP A 298 -3.79 -8.10 -24.50
C TRP A 298 -3.71 -8.07 -22.95
N MET A 299 -4.39 -7.12 -22.31
CA MET A 299 -4.46 -7.03 -20.85
C MET A 299 -5.72 -7.70 -20.27
N ARG A 300 -6.78 -7.87 -21.07
CA ARG A 300 -8.08 -8.39 -20.58
C ARG A 300 -8.15 -9.91 -20.54
N THR A 301 -7.56 -10.57 -21.52
CA THR A 301 -7.66 -12.03 -21.71
C THR A 301 -6.37 -12.57 -22.29
N ASN A 302 -6.16 -13.89 -22.15
CA ASN A 302 -5.12 -14.60 -22.88
C ASN A 302 -5.22 -14.26 -24.39
N PRO A 303 -4.17 -13.70 -25.02
CA PRO A 303 -4.19 -13.34 -26.44
C PRO A 303 -4.47 -14.52 -27.38
N ASN A 304 -4.09 -15.73 -26.98
CA ASN A 304 -4.26 -16.95 -27.78
C ASN A 304 -5.67 -17.56 -27.62
N GLN A 305 -6.53 -16.99 -26.78
CA GLN A 305 -7.88 -17.50 -26.56
C GLN A 305 -8.81 -17.01 -27.66
N ALA A 306 -9.56 -17.93 -28.27
CA ALA A 306 -10.60 -17.60 -29.24
C ALA A 306 -11.63 -16.64 -28.61
N LYS A 307 -11.95 -15.57 -29.33
CA LYS A 307 -12.95 -14.59 -28.93
C LYS A 307 -14.25 -14.84 -29.67
N ARG A 308 -15.37 -14.53 -29.03
CA ARG A 308 -16.67 -14.48 -29.73
C ARG A 308 -16.55 -13.53 -30.91
N LYS A 309 -16.99 -13.97 -32.09
CA LYS A 309 -17.12 -13.11 -33.27
C LYS A 309 -18.14 -12.02 -32.92
N HIS A 310 -17.65 -10.87 -32.48
CA HIS A 310 -18.44 -9.66 -32.53
C HIS A 310 -18.26 -9.08 -33.93
N SER A 311 -19.35 -8.71 -34.59
CA SER A 311 -19.26 -7.99 -35.85
C SER A 311 -18.50 -6.68 -35.60
N LYS A 312 -17.30 -6.51 -36.19
CA LYS A 312 -16.79 -5.17 -36.43
C LYS A 312 -16.21 -5.04 -37.83
N LYS A 313 -17.05 -4.49 -38.71
CA LYS A 313 -16.65 -3.57 -39.78
C LYS A 313 -15.85 -2.42 -39.14
N LYS A 314 -14.59 -2.26 -39.52
CA LYS A 314 -14.11 -1.20 -40.44
C LYS A 314 -12.63 -1.49 -40.73
N LYS A 315 -12.30 -1.49 -42.02
CA LYS A 315 -10.94 -1.48 -42.56
C LYS A 315 -10.16 -0.29 -41.99
#